data_AF-A0A850NRT4-F1
#
_entry.id   AF-A0A850NRT4-F1
#
_cell.length_a   1.000
_cell.length_b   1.000
_cell.length_c   1.000
_cell.angle_alpha   90.00
_cell.angle_beta   90.00
_cell.angle_gamma   90.00
#
_symmetry.space_group_name_H-M   'P 1'
#
loop_
_entity.id
_entity.type
_entity.pdbx_description
1 polymer ?
#
loop_
_entity_poly.entity_id
_entity_poly.type
_entity_poly.pdbx_seq_one_letter_code
_entity_poly.pdbx_strand_id
1 'polypeptide(L)'
;MAIVAGRADGRFAAWFAAIVVLVYGLILLPPLIRAQGDASVFVIAGDLFVDPAALPAPIVVRPHSPGFDGQFYYRIALDPFALVPTAHGITLDAPSLRMMRVFYPLLAWGVSLGRPGLVADAMLGLNLAGLGLIAWLAADLSRTLGRPRWCCLAMLAWPGFVISLMRDTTEICSAALVLLAVRAAI
;
A
#
# COMPACT_ATOMS: atom_id res chain seq x y z
N MET A 1 1.14 26.37 30.19
CA MET A 1 2.20 25.36 29.90
C MET A 1 1.71 24.14 29.11
N ALA A 2 0.41 23.85 29.00
CA ALA A 2 -0.11 22.68 28.24
C ALA A 2 -0.13 22.85 26.70
N ILE A 3 -0.24 24.08 26.18
CA ILE A 3 -0.35 24.34 24.73
C ILE A 3 0.99 24.13 23.98
N VAL A 4 2.12 24.28 24.69
CA VAL A 4 3.47 24.10 24.10
C VAL A 4 3.85 22.61 24.01
N ALA A 5 3.41 21.79 24.97
CA ALA A 5 3.62 20.33 24.95
C ALA A 5 2.91 19.67 23.76
N GLY A 6 1.65 20.05 23.49
CA GLY A 6 0.87 19.51 22.36
C GLY A 6 1.49 19.78 20.97
N ARG A 7 2.19 20.92 20.79
CA ARG A 7 2.89 21.25 19.53
C ARG A 7 4.20 20.48 19.34
N ALA A 8 4.96 20.25 20.40
CA ALA A 8 6.22 19.50 20.33
C ALA A 8 5.98 18.01 20.04
N ASP A 9 4.89 17.45 20.55
CA ASP A 9 4.56 16.03 20.38
C ASP A 9 3.95 15.72 19.00
N GLY A 10 3.15 16.62 18.43
CA GLY A 10 2.69 16.50 17.05
C GLY A 10 3.86 16.53 16.05
N ARG A 11 4.91 17.31 16.35
CA ARG A 11 6.14 17.31 15.54
C ARG A 11 6.88 15.98 15.62
N PHE A 12 6.95 15.34 16.79
CA PHE A 12 7.57 14.02 16.90
C PHE A 12 6.85 12.98 16.04
N ALA A 13 5.52 12.90 16.12
CA ALA A 13 4.74 11.96 15.31
C ALA A 13 4.92 12.21 13.80
N ALA A 14 4.95 13.48 13.37
CA ALA A 14 5.20 13.85 11.99
C ALA A 14 6.61 13.47 11.52
N TRP A 15 7.65 13.76 12.31
CA TRP A 15 9.02 13.37 11.99
C TRP A 15 9.19 11.85 11.94
N PHE A 16 8.57 11.15 12.88
CA PHE A 16 8.61 9.70 12.91
C PHE A 16 7.97 9.10 11.66
N ALA A 17 6.79 9.59 11.26
CA ALA A 17 6.15 9.20 10.02
C ALA A 17 7.03 9.47 8.79
N ALA A 18 7.66 10.65 8.71
CA ALA A 18 8.56 11.00 7.62
C ALA A 18 9.78 10.06 7.56
N ILE A 19 10.39 9.73 8.70
CA ILE A 19 11.52 8.79 8.78
C ILE A 19 11.08 7.40 8.32
N VAL A 20 9.88 6.95 8.70
CA VAL A 20 9.37 5.63 8.31
C VAL A 20 9.13 5.56 6.82
N VAL A 21 8.46 6.56 6.24
CA VAL A 21 8.27 6.65 4.79
C VAL A 21 9.61 6.68 4.07
N LEU A 22 10.59 7.43 4.60
CA LEU A 22 11.94 7.45 4.04
C LEU A 22 12.59 6.05 4.08
N VAL A 23 12.61 5.39 5.24
CA VAL A 23 13.23 4.07 5.39
C VAL A 23 12.58 3.03 4.48
N TYR A 24 11.25 2.96 4.46
CA TYR A 24 10.54 2.04 3.56
C TYR A 24 10.72 2.42 2.09
N GLY A 25 10.75 3.72 1.77
CA GLY A 25 11.07 4.21 0.43
C GLY A 25 12.47 3.80 -0.03
N LEU A 26 13.46 3.83 0.86
CA LEU A 26 14.82 3.34 0.55
C LEU A 26 14.84 1.84 0.24
N ILE A 27 13.98 1.03 0.88
CA ILE A 27 13.82 -0.40 0.58
C ILE A 27 13.27 -0.62 -0.84
N LEU A 28 12.48 0.32 -1.37
CA LEU A 28 11.94 0.26 -2.74
C LEU A 28 13.01 0.53 -3.82
N LEU A 29 14.08 1.24 -3.49
CA LEU A 29 15.03 1.71 -4.50
C LEU A 29 15.68 0.58 -5.32
N PRO A 30 16.19 -0.53 -4.73
CA PRO A 30 16.88 -1.53 -5.52
C PRO A 30 15.98 -2.24 -6.56
N PRO A 31 14.75 -2.68 -6.24
CA PRO A 31 13.82 -3.17 -7.26
C PRO A 31 13.45 -2.11 -8.31
N LEU A 32 13.20 -0.87 -7.87
CA LEU A 32 12.79 0.22 -8.77
C LEU A 32 13.89 0.60 -9.76
N ILE A 33 15.15 0.66 -9.31
CA ILE A 33 16.32 0.90 -10.18
C ILE A 33 16.46 -0.21 -11.22
N ARG A 34 16.30 -1.48 -10.81
CA ARG A 34 16.34 -2.62 -11.74
C ARG A 34 15.20 -2.59 -12.76
N ALA A 35 14.04 -2.07 -12.35
CA ALA A 35 12.88 -1.87 -13.20
C ALA A 35 12.89 -0.52 -13.96
N GLN A 36 14.02 0.20 -13.96
CA GLN A 36 14.16 1.50 -14.66
C GLN A 36 13.12 2.55 -14.25
N GLY A 37 12.67 2.52 -12.99
CA GLY A 37 11.66 3.44 -12.47
C GLY A 37 10.22 2.94 -12.59
N ASP A 38 9.98 1.77 -13.18
CA ASP A 38 8.64 1.20 -13.30
C ASP A 38 8.16 0.62 -11.97
N ALA A 39 7.23 1.33 -11.31
CA ALA A 39 6.63 0.92 -10.04
C ALA A 39 5.81 -0.38 -10.14
N SER A 40 5.36 -0.77 -11.34
CA SER A 40 4.59 -2.00 -11.52
C SER A 40 5.39 -3.28 -11.21
N VAL A 41 6.71 -3.17 -11.03
CA VAL A 41 7.56 -4.26 -10.50
C VAL A 41 7.06 -4.80 -9.15
N PHE A 42 6.36 -3.98 -8.35
CA PHE A 42 5.80 -4.34 -7.04
C PHE A 42 4.41 -4.98 -7.12
N VAL A 43 3.72 -4.91 -8.27
CA VAL A 43 2.46 -5.62 -8.51
C VAL A 43 2.68 -7.13 -8.53
N ILE A 44 3.89 -7.56 -8.90
CA ILE A 44 4.26 -8.98 -9.05
C ILE A 44 3.31 -9.69 -10.03
N ALA A 45 3.08 -9.09 -11.20
CA ALA A 45 2.25 -9.69 -12.24
C ALA A 45 2.93 -10.95 -12.83
N GLY A 46 2.17 -12.02 -12.98
CA GLY A 46 2.60 -13.28 -13.56
C GLY A 46 1.79 -13.66 -14.79
N ASP A 47 2.45 -14.20 -15.81
CA ASP A 47 1.84 -14.56 -17.10
C ASP A 47 0.82 -15.72 -17.03
N LEU A 48 0.71 -16.41 -15.89
CA LEU A 48 -0.36 -17.39 -15.68
C LEU A 48 -1.75 -16.74 -15.46
N PHE A 49 -1.79 -15.47 -15.06
CA PHE A 49 -3.03 -14.72 -14.83
C PHE A 49 -3.15 -13.43 -15.66
N VAL A 50 -2.03 -12.96 -16.21
CA VAL A 50 -1.93 -11.72 -16.98
C VAL A 50 -1.55 -12.03 -18.43
N ASP A 51 -2.39 -11.60 -19.36
CA ASP A 51 -2.09 -11.53 -20.79
C ASP A 51 -1.49 -10.14 -21.10
N PRO A 52 -0.17 -10.03 -21.36
CA PRO A 52 0.47 -8.75 -21.62
C PRO A 52 -0.04 -8.04 -22.88
N ALA A 53 -0.55 -8.78 -23.86
CA ALA A 53 -1.04 -8.20 -25.11
C ALA A 53 -2.41 -7.51 -24.96
N ALA A 54 -3.16 -7.88 -23.92
CA ALA A 54 -4.49 -7.34 -23.61
C ALA A 54 -4.47 -6.25 -22.52
N LEU A 55 -3.29 -5.88 -22.01
CA LEU A 55 -3.15 -4.84 -20.99
C LEU A 55 -3.43 -3.44 -21.57
N PRO A 56 -4.16 -2.58 -20.83
CA PRO A 56 -4.43 -1.20 -21.25
C PRO A 56 -3.21 -0.27 -21.10
N ALA A 57 -2.21 -0.66 -20.32
CA ALA A 57 -0.92 0.00 -20.19
C ALA A 57 0.16 -1.05 -19.88
N PRO A 58 1.40 -0.86 -20.37
CA PRO A 58 2.48 -1.80 -20.10
C PRO A 58 2.82 -1.81 -18.61
N ILE A 59 3.04 -3.01 -18.07
CA ILE A 59 3.59 -3.26 -16.74
C ILE A 59 4.63 -4.38 -16.80
N VAL A 60 5.45 -4.52 -15.76
CA VAL A 60 6.38 -5.64 -15.60
C VAL A 60 5.60 -6.93 -15.36
N VAL A 61 5.58 -7.83 -16.35
CA VAL A 61 5.01 -9.18 -16.24
C VAL A 61 6.12 -10.22 -16.21
N ARG A 62 6.05 -11.15 -15.25
CA ARG A 62 7.05 -12.20 -15.06
C ARG A 62 6.67 -13.45 -15.85
N PRO A 63 7.58 -13.99 -16.68
CA PRO A 63 7.31 -15.20 -17.45
C PRO A 63 7.31 -16.45 -16.56
N HIS A 64 6.49 -17.43 -16.91
CA HIS A 64 6.27 -18.69 -16.21
C HIS A 64 6.01 -18.52 -14.70
N SER A 65 5.19 -17.53 -14.34
CA SER A 65 4.99 -17.13 -12.94
C SER A 65 3.51 -17.04 -12.57
N PRO A 66 3.10 -17.57 -11.41
CA PRO A 66 1.76 -17.30 -10.87
C PRO A 66 1.61 -15.87 -10.36
N GLY A 67 2.70 -15.10 -10.25
CA GLY A 67 2.68 -13.75 -9.69
C GLY A 67 2.41 -13.74 -8.18
N PHE A 68 1.79 -12.66 -7.71
CA PHE A 68 1.31 -12.50 -6.33
C PHE A 68 -0.03 -11.76 -6.31
N ASP A 69 -0.64 -11.68 -5.13
CA ASP A 69 -1.93 -11.03 -4.90
C ASP A 69 -2.05 -9.60 -5.45
N GLY A 70 -0.95 -8.84 -5.51
CA GLY A 70 -0.92 -7.46 -6.04
C GLY A 70 -1.53 -7.33 -7.43
N GLN A 71 -1.32 -8.29 -8.33
CA GLN A 71 -1.86 -8.28 -9.69
C GLN A 71 -3.39 -8.27 -9.74
N PHE A 72 -4.02 -8.91 -8.76
CA PHE A 72 -5.48 -8.96 -8.67
C PHE A 72 -6.05 -7.64 -8.14
N TYR A 73 -5.36 -7.01 -7.18
CA TYR A 73 -5.72 -5.66 -6.75
C TYR A 73 -5.45 -4.63 -7.84
N TYR A 74 -4.35 -4.77 -8.61
CA TYR A 74 -4.07 -3.95 -9.79
C TYR A 74 -5.18 -4.06 -10.83
N ARG A 75 -5.64 -5.28 -11.13
CA ARG A 75 -6.80 -5.50 -12.01
C ARG A 75 -8.05 -4.75 -11.52
N ILE A 76 -8.33 -4.79 -10.22
CA ILE A 76 -9.50 -4.11 -9.65
C ILE A 76 -9.29 -2.59 -9.68
N ALA A 77 -8.06 -2.12 -9.53
CA ALA A 77 -7.74 -0.70 -9.57
C ALA A 77 -7.77 -0.11 -10.99
N LEU A 78 -7.64 -0.94 -12.04
CA LEU A 78 -7.87 -0.53 -13.43
C LEU A 78 -9.34 -0.18 -13.68
N ASP A 79 -10.26 -1.01 -13.18
CA ASP A 79 -11.70 -0.77 -13.21
C ASP A 79 -12.38 -1.47 -12.03
N PRO A 80 -12.70 -0.74 -10.94
CA PRO A 80 -13.30 -1.32 -9.75
C PRO A 80 -14.78 -1.69 -9.95
N PHE A 81 -15.38 -1.30 -11.07
CA PHE A 81 -16.78 -1.57 -11.40
C PHE A 81 -16.94 -2.79 -12.32
N ALA A 82 -15.84 -3.31 -12.88
CA ALA A 82 -15.85 -4.54 -13.65
C ALA A 82 -16.03 -5.78 -12.75
N LEU A 83 -17.27 -6.25 -12.60
CA LEU A 83 -17.61 -7.41 -11.77
C LEU A 83 -17.38 -8.78 -12.43
N VAL A 84 -16.84 -8.80 -13.65
CA VAL A 84 -16.50 -10.04 -14.38
C VAL A 84 -15.17 -10.64 -13.90
N PRO A 85 -14.94 -11.97 -13.99
CA PRO A 85 -13.69 -12.59 -13.52
C PRO A 85 -12.44 -12.10 -14.25
N THR A 86 -12.54 -11.85 -15.56
CA THR A 86 -11.43 -11.41 -16.42
C THR A 86 -11.76 -10.04 -17.02
N ALA A 87 -10.87 -9.08 -16.83
CA ALA A 87 -10.92 -7.77 -17.49
C ALA A 87 -9.52 -7.21 -17.64
N HIS A 88 -9.30 -6.33 -18.62
CA HIS A 88 -8.01 -5.67 -18.85
C HIS A 88 -6.82 -6.62 -18.95
N GLY A 89 -7.01 -7.78 -19.59
CA GLY A 89 -5.97 -8.80 -19.73
C GLY A 89 -5.61 -9.54 -18.44
N ILE A 90 -6.34 -9.36 -17.35
CA ILE A 90 -6.05 -10.01 -16.06
C ILE A 90 -7.26 -10.81 -15.57
N THR A 91 -7.02 -12.08 -15.24
CA THR A 91 -8.04 -12.99 -14.68
C THR A 91 -7.86 -13.11 -13.18
N LEU A 92 -8.91 -12.85 -12.40
CA LEU A 92 -8.88 -13.05 -10.95
C LEU A 92 -8.88 -14.54 -10.59
N ASP A 93 -8.02 -14.91 -9.64
CA ASP A 93 -7.94 -16.27 -9.09
C ASP A 93 -9.18 -16.66 -8.27
N ALA A 94 -9.66 -15.75 -7.43
CA ALA A 94 -10.82 -15.93 -6.56
C ALA A 94 -11.69 -14.66 -6.55
N PRO A 95 -12.48 -14.40 -7.61
CA PRO A 95 -13.21 -13.14 -7.79
C PRO A 95 -14.03 -12.71 -6.57
N SER A 96 -14.74 -13.64 -5.93
CA SER A 96 -15.57 -13.36 -4.75
C SER A 96 -14.75 -12.87 -3.55
N LEU A 97 -13.59 -13.49 -3.27
CA LEU A 97 -12.72 -13.09 -2.17
C LEU A 97 -12.01 -11.77 -2.46
N ARG A 98 -11.57 -11.55 -3.71
CA ARG A 98 -10.86 -10.33 -4.11
C ARG A 98 -11.76 -9.11 -4.05
N MET A 99 -13.02 -9.24 -4.49
CA MET A 99 -13.99 -8.14 -4.49
C MET A 99 -14.45 -7.72 -3.09
N MET A 100 -14.33 -8.58 -2.06
CA MET A 100 -14.56 -8.17 -0.67
C MET A 100 -13.53 -7.16 -0.13
N ARG A 101 -12.41 -6.98 -0.83
CA ARG A 101 -11.30 -6.08 -0.45
C ARG A 101 -11.13 -4.93 -1.42
N VAL A 102 -12.24 -4.45 -2.01
CA VAL A 102 -12.25 -3.42 -3.06
C VAL A 102 -11.80 -2.03 -2.60
N PHE A 103 -11.79 -1.74 -1.29
CA PHE A 103 -11.51 -0.39 -0.79
C PHE A 103 -10.14 0.15 -1.24
N TYR A 104 -9.07 -0.62 -1.07
CA TYR A 104 -7.72 -0.24 -1.50
C TYR A 104 -7.61 0.02 -3.02
N PRO A 105 -8.02 -0.92 -3.90
CA PRO A 105 -7.95 -0.68 -5.34
C PRO A 105 -8.91 0.43 -5.81
N LEU A 106 -10.04 0.66 -5.13
CA LEU A 106 -10.91 1.80 -5.41
C LEU A 106 -10.24 3.14 -5.10
N LEU A 107 -9.49 3.23 -4.00
CA LEU A 107 -8.66 4.42 -3.71
C LEU A 107 -7.59 4.62 -4.78
N ALA A 108 -6.93 3.55 -5.22
CA ALA A 108 -5.91 3.62 -6.26
C ALA A 108 -6.49 4.07 -7.62
N TRP A 109 -7.68 3.59 -7.97
CA TRP A 109 -8.44 4.07 -9.13
C TRP A 109 -8.73 5.58 -9.03
N GLY A 110 -9.16 6.05 -7.85
CA GLY A 110 -9.41 7.47 -7.61
C GLY A 110 -8.16 8.34 -7.72
N VAL A 111 -7.05 7.91 -7.10
CA VAL A 111 -5.75 8.63 -7.14
C VAL A 111 -5.14 8.64 -8.54
N SER A 112 -5.29 7.55 -9.30
CA SER A 112 -4.85 7.47 -10.70
C SER A 112 -5.75 8.21 -11.67
N LEU A 113 -6.90 8.75 -11.21
CA LEU A 113 -7.91 9.40 -12.03
C LEU A 113 -8.42 8.49 -13.17
N GLY A 114 -8.47 7.18 -12.91
CA GLY A 114 -8.84 6.16 -13.89
C GLY A 114 -7.85 5.97 -15.03
N ARG A 115 -6.61 6.48 -14.93
CA ARG A 115 -5.57 6.33 -15.96
C ARG A 115 -4.77 5.04 -15.71
N PRO A 116 -4.84 4.03 -16.59
CA PRO A 116 -4.18 2.73 -16.38
C PRO A 116 -2.68 2.81 -16.08
N GLY A 117 -1.96 3.71 -16.77
CA GLY A 117 -0.52 3.90 -16.59
C GLY A 117 -0.10 4.51 -15.26
N LEU A 118 -1.03 5.02 -14.45
CA LEU A 118 -0.75 5.59 -13.12
C LEU A 118 -1.22 4.67 -11.98
N VAL A 119 -1.87 3.55 -12.29
CA VAL A 119 -2.49 2.70 -11.27
C VAL A 119 -1.45 2.05 -10.36
N ALA A 120 -0.34 1.55 -10.92
CA ALA A 120 0.73 0.93 -10.13
C ALA A 120 1.39 1.96 -9.19
N ASP A 121 1.67 3.16 -9.68
CA ASP A 121 2.20 4.26 -8.86
C ASP A 121 1.23 4.67 -7.75
N ALA A 122 -0.07 4.73 -8.07
CA ALA A 122 -1.12 5.07 -7.11
C ALA A 122 -1.22 4.01 -6.00
N MET A 123 -1.17 2.72 -6.35
CA MET A 123 -1.16 1.61 -5.39
C MET A 123 0.04 1.69 -4.44
N LEU A 124 1.26 1.77 -5.01
CA LEU A 124 2.49 1.88 -4.23
C LEU A 124 2.48 3.13 -3.33
N GLY A 125 2.05 4.27 -3.89
CA GLY A 125 1.94 5.55 -3.17
C GLY A 125 0.94 5.49 -2.02
N LEU A 126 -0.21 4.83 -2.19
CA LEU A 126 -1.19 4.62 -1.13
C LEU A 126 -0.66 3.74 -0.01
N ASN A 127 0.10 2.68 -0.33
CA ASN A 127 0.77 1.86 0.67
C ASN A 127 1.84 2.65 1.43
N LEU A 128 2.66 3.47 0.76
CA LEU A 128 3.62 4.36 1.43
C LEU A 128 2.92 5.39 2.33
N ALA A 129 1.83 6.00 1.85
CA ALA A 129 1.03 6.93 2.65
C ALA A 129 0.41 6.23 3.86
N GLY A 130 -0.08 5.00 3.68
CA GLY A 130 -0.58 4.14 4.75
C GLY A 130 0.47 3.85 5.82
N LEU A 131 1.72 3.58 5.44
CA LEU A 131 2.83 3.42 6.38
C LEU A 131 3.12 4.71 7.16
N GLY A 132 3.09 5.86 6.49
CA GLY A 132 3.22 7.16 7.14
C GLY A 132 2.10 7.39 8.17
N LEU A 133 0.86 7.06 7.82
CA LEU A 133 -0.28 7.17 8.72
C LEU A 133 -0.17 6.20 9.91
N ILE A 134 0.21 4.94 9.67
CA ILE A 134 0.46 3.95 10.73
C ILE A 134 1.52 4.47 11.70
N ALA A 135 2.64 4.99 11.19
CA ALA A 135 3.71 5.52 12.03
C ALA A 135 3.25 6.73 12.86
N TRP A 136 2.53 7.66 12.24
CA TRP A 136 1.97 8.81 12.94
C TRP A 136 1.00 8.37 14.05
N LEU A 137 0.06 7.46 13.74
CA LEU A 137 -0.89 6.90 14.70
C LEU A 137 -0.20 6.12 15.82
N ALA A 138 0.85 5.36 15.51
CA ALA A 138 1.63 4.61 16.50
C ALA A 138 2.28 5.54 17.53
N ALA A 139 2.88 6.64 17.06
CA ALA A 139 3.48 7.65 17.92
C ALA A 139 2.40 8.37 18.76
N ASP A 140 1.27 8.73 18.15
CA ASP A 140 0.18 9.41 18.84
C ASP A 140 -0.52 8.51 19.88
N LEU A 141 -0.77 7.24 19.55
CA LEU A 141 -1.36 6.25 20.45
C LEU A 141 -0.42 5.93 21.62
N SER A 142 0.88 5.79 21.38
CA SER A 142 1.86 5.56 22.45
C SER A 142 1.81 6.68 23.47
N ARG A 143 1.64 7.93 23.02
CA ARG A 143 1.47 9.10 23.87
C ARG A 143 0.14 9.07 24.62
N THR A 144 -0.98 8.86 23.91
CA THR A 144 -2.33 8.83 24.51
C THR A 144 -2.44 7.77 25.60
N LEU A 145 -1.74 6.63 25.45
CA LEU A 145 -1.72 5.54 26.43
C LEU A 145 -0.63 5.68 27.50
N GLY A 146 0.09 6.80 27.57
CA GLY A 146 1.17 7.02 28.55
C GLY A 146 2.35 6.06 28.41
N ARG A 147 2.56 5.48 27.22
CA ARG A 147 3.64 4.53 26.94
C ARG A 147 4.92 5.25 26.49
N PRO A 148 6.10 4.66 26.72
CA PRO A 148 7.35 5.20 26.21
C PRO A 148 7.36 5.37 24.68
N ARG A 149 8.01 6.43 24.18
CA ARG A 149 8.06 6.74 22.75
C ARG A 149 8.63 5.63 21.88
N TRP A 150 9.54 4.80 22.40
CA TRP A 150 10.11 3.69 21.63
C TRP A 150 9.12 2.56 21.35
N CYS A 151 7.97 2.50 22.03
CA CYS A 151 6.96 1.47 21.78
C CYS A 151 6.41 1.55 20.34
N CYS A 152 6.37 2.74 19.71
CA CYS A 152 5.94 2.88 18.33
C CYS A 152 6.91 2.22 17.32
N LEU A 153 8.16 1.93 17.72
CA LEU A 153 9.13 1.20 16.90
C LEU A 153 8.75 -0.28 16.72
N ALA A 154 8.05 -0.87 17.70
CA ALA A 154 7.64 -2.27 17.61
C ALA A 154 6.72 -2.52 16.41
N MET A 155 5.90 -1.52 16.04
CA MET A 155 5.03 -1.57 14.86
C MET A 155 5.82 -1.48 13.54
N LEU A 156 7.02 -0.89 13.54
CA LEU A 156 7.89 -0.83 12.37
C LEU A 156 8.66 -2.12 12.11
N ALA A 157 8.96 -2.86 13.18
CA ALA A 157 9.67 -4.13 13.09
C ALA A 157 8.79 -5.25 12.51
N TRP A 158 7.53 -4.99 12.17
CA TRP A 158 6.63 -5.98 11.60
C TRP A 158 7.04 -6.32 10.15
N PRO A 159 7.57 -7.53 9.89
CA PRO A 159 8.06 -7.89 8.57
C PRO A 159 6.95 -7.96 7.51
N GLY A 160 5.70 -8.12 7.94
CA GLY A 160 4.55 -8.17 7.04
C GLY A 160 4.34 -6.88 6.26
N PHE A 161 4.72 -5.72 6.78
CA PHE A 161 4.61 -4.46 6.03
C PHE A 161 5.62 -4.36 4.89
N VAL A 162 6.84 -4.86 5.10
CA VAL A 162 7.83 -4.96 4.01
C VAL A 162 7.29 -5.89 2.92
N ILE A 163 6.72 -7.04 3.31
CA ILE A 163 6.14 -8.00 2.38
C ILE A 163 5.00 -7.38 1.59
N SER A 164 4.11 -6.65 2.25
CA SER A 164 2.91 -6.07 1.66
C SER A 164 3.25 -4.93 0.70
N LEU A 165 4.21 -4.08 1.08
CA LEU A 165 4.70 -3.00 0.23
C LEU A 165 5.43 -3.55 -1.01
N MET A 166 6.25 -4.59 -0.85
CA MET A 166 6.97 -5.23 -1.97
C MET A 166 6.06 -5.99 -2.94
N ARG A 167 4.78 -6.15 -2.63
CA ARG A 167 3.82 -6.98 -3.37
C ARG A 167 2.49 -6.27 -3.66
N ASP A 168 2.42 -4.97 -3.40
CA ASP A 168 1.25 -4.10 -3.56
C ASP A 168 -0.08 -4.71 -3.04
N THR A 169 -0.03 -5.27 -1.84
CA THR A 169 -1.19 -5.88 -1.19
C THR A 169 -1.88 -4.92 -0.20
N THR A 170 -3.03 -5.34 0.32
CA THR A 170 -4.00 -4.48 1.05
C THR A 170 -3.71 -4.25 2.53
N GLU A 171 -2.77 -4.98 3.12
CA GLU A 171 -2.59 -5.12 4.58
C GLU A 171 -2.16 -3.81 5.25
N ILE A 172 -1.38 -2.97 4.56
CA ILE A 172 -0.97 -1.68 5.10
C ILE A 172 -2.18 -0.74 5.20
N CYS A 173 -2.98 -0.66 4.13
CA CYS A 173 -4.19 0.15 4.12
C CYS A 173 -5.17 -0.30 5.22
N SER A 174 -5.38 -1.62 5.37
CA SER A 174 -6.26 -2.16 6.40
C SER A 174 -5.73 -1.89 7.82
N ALA A 175 -4.43 -2.07 8.06
CA ALA A 175 -3.81 -1.77 9.35
C ALA A 175 -3.92 -0.29 9.72
N ALA A 176 -3.75 0.62 8.74
CA ALA A 176 -3.92 2.05 8.96
C ALA A 176 -5.35 2.40 9.41
N LEU A 177 -6.37 1.80 8.78
CA LEU A 177 -7.77 1.99 9.18
C LEU A 177 -8.07 1.42 10.56
N VAL A 178 -7.51 0.26 10.92
CA VAL A 178 -7.68 -0.33 12.25
C VAL A 178 -7.09 0.59 13.32
N LEU A 179 -5.87 1.10 13.11
CA LEU A 179 -5.26 2.03 14.07
C LEU A 179 -6.02 3.35 14.16
N LEU A 180 -6.56 3.84 13.04
CA LEU A 180 -7.38 5.04 13.03
C LEU A 180 -8.66 4.83 13.84
N ALA A 181 -9.31 3.68 13.70
CA ALA A 181 -10.51 3.32 14.46
C ALA A 181 -10.20 3.20 15.96
N VAL A 182 -9.11 2.53 16.34
CA VAL A 182 -8.64 2.46 17.73
C VAL A 182 -8.40 3.86 18.29
N ARG A 183 -7.74 4.72 17.50
CA ARG A 183 -7.46 6.10 17.91
C ARG A 183 -8.70 6.96 18.05
N ALA A 184 -9.73 6.73 17.24
CA ALA A 184 -11.00 7.44 17.35
C ALA A 184 -11.83 7.02 18.58
N ALA A 185 -11.57 5.84 19.13
CA ALA A 185 -12.29 5.28 20.28
C ALA A 185 -11.73 5.72 21.65
N ILE A 186 -10.55 6.35 21.69
CA ILE A 186 -9.87 6.81 22.92
C ILE A 186 -9.36 8.25 22.79
#